data_AF-A0A8J2JLH2-F1
#
_entry.id   AF-A0A8J2JLH2-F1
#
_cell.length_a   1.000
_cell.length_b   1.000
_cell.length_c   1.000
_cell.angle_alpha   90.00
_cell.angle_beta   90.00
_cell.angle_gamma   90.00
#
_symmetry.space_group_name_H-M   'P 1'
#
loop_
_entity.id
_entity.type
_entity.pdbx_description
1 polymer ?
#
loop_
_entity_poly.entity_id
_entity_poly.type
_entity_poly.pdbx_seq_one_letter_code
_entity_poly.pdbx_strand_id
1 'polypeptide(L)'
;LDTWTLQSGYPLVRITKITNTRFYISQEKYVRNNGASDSVQTEGFWNIPISVVSASRPDFLDKTPKLWLRNNQLSVSYNVDEADAG
;
A
#
# COMPACT_ATOMS: atom_id res chain seq x y z
N LEU A 1 4.18 -15.45 4.31
CA LEU A 1 3.09 -15.00 5.21
C LEU A 1 3.64 -14.29 6.45
N ASP A 2 4.94 -14.43 6.70
CA ASP A 2 5.64 -14.03 7.91
C ASP A 2 5.39 -12.56 8.29
N THR A 3 5.39 -11.66 7.31
CA THR A 3 5.13 -10.24 7.54
C THR A 3 3.70 -9.96 8.01
N TRP A 4 2.75 -10.86 7.79
CA TRP A 4 1.37 -10.71 8.23
C TRP A 4 1.07 -11.44 9.54
N THR A 5 1.85 -12.48 9.89
CA THR A 5 1.54 -13.36 11.02
C THR A 5 2.47 -13.19 12.23
N LEU A 6 3.67 -12.64 12.03
CA LEU A 6 4.71 -12.55 13.08
C LEU A 6 4.85 -11.16 13.70
N GLN A 7 4.00 -10.21 13.34
CA GLN A 7 4.02 -8.86 13.92
C GLN A 7 2.64 -8.42 14.37
N SER A 8 2.63 -7.55 15.38
CA SER A 8 1.40 -6.99 15.94
C SER A 8 0.87 -5.85 15.07
N GLY A 9 -0.45 -5.66 15.03
CA GLY A 9 -1.08 -4.57 14.28
C GLY A 9 -1.29 -4.87 12.80
N TYR A 10 -1.53 -3.82 12.01
CA TYR A 10 -1.86 -3.93 10.59
C TYR A 10 -1.18 -2.82 9.78
N PRO A 11 -0.93 -3.03 8.48
CA PRO A 11 -0.47 -1.97 7.61
C PRO A 11 -1.60 -0.98 7.34
N LEU A 12 -1.30 0.31 7.47
CA LEU A 12 -2.09 1.38 6.91
C LEU A 12 -1.45 1.81 5.59
N VAL A 13 -2.17 1.61 4.49
CA VAL A 13 -1.74 2.02 3.15
C VAL A 13 -2.29 3.41 2.86
N ARG A 14 -1.41 4.36 2.53
CA ARG A 14 -1.77 5.69 2.08
C ARG A 14 -1.52 5.81 0.59
N ILE A 15 -2.48 6.38 -0.12
CA ILE A 15 -2.39 6.65 -1.56
C ILE A 15 -2.51 8.16 -1.77
N THR A 16 -1.50 8.75 -2.38
CA THR A 16 -1.46 10.17 -2.74
C THR A 16 -1.41 10.30 -4.26
N LYS A 17 -2.42 10.95 -4.84
CA LYS A 17 -2.43 11.29 -6.27
C LYS A 17 -1.41 12.41 -6.52
N ILE A 18 -0.40 12.13 -7.35
CA ILE A 18 0.62 13.13 -7.75
C ILE A 18 0.19 13.82 -9.04
N THR A 19 -0.27 13.03 -10.02
CA THR A 19 -0.85 13.51 -11.28
C THR A 19 -2.05 12.63 -11.65
N ASN A 20 -2.69 12.85 -12.82
CA ASN A 20 -3.75 11.96 -13.31
C ASN A 20 -3.28 10.52 -13.56
N THR A 21 -2.00 10.33 -13.87
CA THR A 21 -1.42 9.02 -14.16
C THR A 21 -0.50 8.51 -13.07
N ARG A 22 -0.02 9.34 -12.14
CA ARG A 22 0.98 8.96 -11.14
C ARG A 22 0.44 9.02 -9.71
N PHE A 23 0.62 7.93 -8.99
CA PHE A 23 0.24 7.77 -7.59
C PHE A 23 1.44 7.40 -6.75
N TYR A 24 1.54 7.98 -5.56
CA TYR A 24 2.50 7.60 -4.54
C TYR A 24 1.79 6.76 -3.48
N ILE A 25 2.32 5.58 -3.21
CA ILE A 25 1.72 4.60 -2.30
C ILE A 25 2.73 4.32 -1.19
N SER A 26 2.32 4.46 0.06
CA SER A 26 3.18 4.21 1.23
C SER A 26 2.48 3.35 2.27
N GLN A 27 3.27 2.71 3.13
CA GLN A 27 2.77 2.00 4.31
C GLN A 27 3.30 2.60 5.59
N GLU A 28 2.47 2.54 6.63
CA GLU A 28 2.85 2.77 8.01
C GLU A 28 2.16 1.74 8.90
N LYS A 29 2.73 1.46 10.07
CA LYS A 29 2.11 0.56 11.04
C LYS A 29 0.96 1.27 11.76
N TYR A 30 -0.25 0.72 11.67
CA TYR A 30 -1.36 1.20 12.48
C TYR A 30 -1.38 0.51 13.84
N VAL A 31 -1.15 1.29 14.90
CA VAL A 31 -1.32 0.88 16.30
C VAL A 31 -2.43 1.73 16.90
N ARG A 32 -3.45 1.09 17.49
CA ARG A 32 -4.44 1.79 18.32
C ARG A 32 -3.73 2.25 19.59
N ASN A 33 -3.25 3.49 19.62
CA ASN A 33 -2.37 3.95 20.70
C ASN A 33 -3.15 4.21 21.99
N ASN A 34 -2.65 3.68 23.11
CA ASN A 34 -3.06 3.98 24.48
C ASN A 34 -1.89 4.62 25.28
N GLY A 35 -1.00 5.35 24.60
CA GLY A 35 0.03 6.20 25.25
C GLY A 35 1.45 5.66 25.26
N ALA A 36 1.80 4.66 24.44
CA ALA A 36 3.20 4.27 24.26
C ALA A 36 3.83 5.11 23.13
N SER A 37 4.91 5.80 23.44
CA SER A 37 5.69 6.60 22.50
C SER A 37 5.99 5.85 21.21
N ASP A 38 6.07 6.58 20.11
CA ASP A 38 6.56 6.19 18.78
C ASP A 38 8.01 5.67 18.85
N SER A 39 8.25 4.59 19.59
CA SER A 39 9.49 3.86 19.56
C SER A 39 9.56 3.24 18.17
N VAL A 40 10.27 3.94 17.30
CA VAL A 40 10.96 3.51 16.08
C VAL A 40 10.30 2.31 15.42
N GLN A 41 9.79 2.48 14.19
CA GLN A 41 9.33 1.41 13.31
C GLN A 41 10.45 0.38 12.99
N THR A 42 10.88 -0.39 13.98
CA THR A 42 11.77 -1.54 13.89
C THR A 42 10.99 -2.84 13.73
N GLU A 43 9.66 -2.81 13.89
CA GLU A 43 8.77 -3.88 13.43
C GLU A 43 8.57 -3.74 11.91
N GLY A 44 8.98 -4.78 11.18
CA GLY A 44 9.18 -4.73 9.72
C GLY A 44 7.92 -4.43 8.91
N PHE A 45 8.09 -3.86 7.71
CA PHE A 45 6.96 -3.57 6.84
C PHE A 45 6.25 -4.85 6.32
N TRP A 46 5.08 -4.70 5.71
CA TRP A 46 4.33 -5.80 5.14
C TRP A 46 4.69 -6.02 3.66
N ASN A 47 4.60 -7.29 3.22
CA ASN A 47 4.50 -7.61 1.79
C ASN A 47 3.02 -7.53 1.38
N ILE A 48 2.62 -6.43 0.74
CA ILE A 48 1.24 -6.12 0.37
C ILE A 48 1.09 -6.20 -1.16
N PRO A 49 0.35 -7.18 -1.69
CA PRO A 49 -0.07 -7.17 -3.09
C PRO A 49 -1.18 -6.14 -3.30
N ILE A 50 -1.06 -5.29 -4.32
CA ILE A 50 -2.07 -4.25 -4.61
C ILE A 50 -2.57 -4.44 -6.05
N SER A 51 -3.86 -4.71 -6.18
CA SER A 51 -4.62 -4.64 -7.43
C SER A 51 -5.18 -3.23 -7.60
N VAL A 52 -5.19 -2.73 -8.84
CA VAL A 52 -5.68 -1.38 -9.16
C VAL A 52 -6.80 -1.50 -10.19
N VAL A 53 -7.86 -0.73 -9.97
CA VAL A 53 -9.03 -0.61 -10.83
C VAL A 53 -9.27 0.87 -11.10
N SER A 54 -9.74 1.20 -12.30
CA SER A 54 -10.05 2.57 -12.73
C SER A 54 -11.54 2.72 -13.02
N ALA A 55 -12.01 3.97 -13.12
CA ALA A 55 -13.40 4.22 -13.49
C ALA A 55 -13.73 3.78 -14.93
N SER A 56 -12.75 3.86 -15.84
CA SER A 56 -12.85 3.40 -17.23
C SER A 56 -12.83 1.88 -17.36
N ARG A 57 -12.11 1.18 -16.46
CA ARG A 57 -12.00 -0.28 -16.42
C ARG A 57 -12.30 -0.82 -15.00
N PRO A 58 -13.58 -0.86 -14.59
CA PRO A 58 -13.97 -1.26 -13.24
C PRO A 58 -14.05 -2.80 -13.09
N ASP A 59 -13.00 -3.52 -13.48
CA ASP A 59 -12.93 -4.97 -13.33
C ASP A 59 -12.40 -5.36 -11.95
N PHE A 60 -13.33 -5.55 -11.00
CA PHE A 60 -13.01 -6.03 -9.65
C PHE A 60 -12.79 -7.55 -9.57
N LEU A 61 -13.00 -8.29 -10.67
CA LEU A 61 -12.78 -9.74 -10.71
C LEU A 61 -11.31 -10.09 -10.98
N ASP A 62 -10.58 -9.22 -11.66
CA ASP A 62 -9.13 -9.34 -11.80
C ASP A 62 -8.42 -9.08 -10.46
N LYS A 63 -7.97 -10.16 -9.82
CA LYS A 63 -7.22 -10.13 -8.55
C LYS A 63 -5.70 -10.10 -8.77
N THR A 64 -5.23 -9.93 -9.99
CA THR A 64 -3.80 -9.93 -10.31
C THR A 64 -3.13 -8.70 -9.68
N PRO A 65 -2.13 -8.87 -8.80
CA PRO A 65 -1.41 -7.73 -8.23
C PRO A 65 -0.72 -6.93 -9.33
N LYS A 66 -1.01 -5.63 -9.43
CA LYS A 66 -0.35 -4.71 -10.37
C LYS A 66 0.95 -4.16 -9.78
N LEU A 67 1.05 -4.12 -8.45
CA LEU A 67 2.29 -3.80 -7.75
C LEU A 67 2.39 -4.53 -6.40
N TRP A 68 3.58 -4.47 -5.82
CA TRP A 68 3.89 -4.98 -4.49
C TRP A 68 4.54 -3.88 -3.65
N LEU A 69 3.99 -3.64 -2.47
CA LEU A 69 4.66 -2.90 -1.41
C LEU A 69 5.40 -3.93 -0.56
N ARG A 70 6.74 -3.97 -0.62
CA ARG A 70 7.51 -5.02 0.06
C ARG A 70 7.86 -4.65 1.49
N ASN A 71 8.24 -5.65 2.28
CA ASN A 71 8.64 -5.49 3.68
C ASN A 71 9.93 -4.70 3.93
N ASN A 72 10.65 -4.33 2.87
CA ASN A 72 11.80 -3.44 2.90
C ASN A 72 11.52 -2.11 2.17
N GLN A 73 10.27 -1.82 1.84
CA GLN A 73 9.85 -0.63 1.12
C GLN A 73 8.82 0.14 1.94
N LEU A 74 9.19 1.35 2.37
CA LEU A 74 8.24 2.29 2.95
C LEU A 74 7.20 2.75 1.91
N SER A 75 7.61 2.88 0.65
CA SER A 75 6.76 3.39 -0.42
C SER A 75 7.17 2.96 -1.82
N VAL A 76 6.28 3.21 -2.78
CA VAL A 76 6.45 2.96 -4.21
C VAL A 76 5.63 3.98 -5.01
N SER A 77 6.08 4.31 -6.22
CA SER A 77 5.26 5.05 -7.20
C SER A 77 4.59 4.07 -8.16
N TYR A 78 3.32 4.30 -8.47
CA TYR A 78 2.57 3.54 -9.47
C TYR A 78 2.08 4.48 -10.58
N ASN A 79 2.22 4.04 -11.83
CA ASN A 79 1.70 4.75 -12.99
C ASN A 79 0.51 3.97 -13.56
N VAL A 80 -0.58 4.67 -13.80
CA VAL A 80 -1.79 4.19 -14.46
C VAL A 80 -1.66 4.46 -15.96
N ASP A 81 -2.19 3.56 -16.78
CA ASP A 81 -2.26 3.73 -18.23
C ASP A 81 -3.01 5.03 -18.59
N GLU A 82 -2.55 5.77 -19.61
CA GLU A 82 -3.20 7.03 -20.01
C GLU A 82 -4.66 6.86 -20.41
N ALA A 83 -5.04 5.69 -20.96
CA ALA A 83 -6.43 5.36 -21.28
C ALA A 83 -7.35 5.29 -20.04
N ASP A 84 -6.76 5.17 -18.86
CA ASP A 84 -7.44 5.13 -17.56
C ASP A 84 -7.26 6.42 -16.76
N ALA A 85 -6.53 7.40 -17.30
CA ALA A 85 -6.40 8.72 -16.72
C ALA A 85 -7.71 9.49 -16.95
N GLY A 86 -8.51 9.62 -15.90
CA GLY A 86 -9.74 10.43 -15.92
C GLY A 86 -9.48 11.92 -16.06
#